data_AF-A0A3G8GWI6-F1
#
_entry.id   AF-A0A3G8GWI6-F1
#
_cell.length_a   1.000
_cell.length_b   1.000
_cell.length_c   1.000
_cell.angle_alpha   90.00
_cell.angle_beta   90.00
_cell.angle_gamma   90.00
#
_symmetry.space_group_name_H-M   'P 1'
#
loop_
_entity.id
_entity.type
_entity.pdbx_description
1 polymer ?
#
loop_
_entity_poly.entity_id
_entity_poly.type
_entity_poly.pdbx_seq_one_letter_code
_entity_poly.pdbx_strand_id
1 'polypeptide(L)'
;MGRLVAVSNRVADPRNHAAGGLAVALSEALNKTGGLWFGWSGKVLETAQGGTPGEGELHQTQAGNVTLATVDLCREDHDAYYLGYSNGVLWPVLHYRVDLADFDAGGNLNAYRRVNQLFARKLAPLLKPDDVIWIHDYHLIPLAAELRAIGCGQRIGFFLHVPLPPPLILAAIPQHEWLMRALFAYDLLGFQSQADLDHFSRYVQGEAGAEPMGEYRFRAFHRTVRAQAFPIGIDVDEFAELGRGDEAMETYEMMRGQYSTRRLLLGIDRLDYSKGLPQRLKAFQTLLSEYPENRSSATLIQIAAPSRESVDAYADLRREMEGITGAINSEYGELDWMPVRYIHRSTSRRRLPGLCRASAVALVTPLRDGMNLVAKEYIAAQDPDDPGVLVLSRFAGAAEQLKEALLVNPYDTRATAQAIQQALHMPLSERRSRHQKLLERIRQQDVHWWSSEYLRALMETEGG
;
A
#
# COMPACT_ATOMS: atom_id res chain seq x y z
N MET A 1 18.46 -19.70 -9.31
CA MET A 1 17.22 -19.11 -9.83
C MET A 1 17.58 -18.35 -11.08
N GLY A 2 16.78 -18.42 -12.15
CA GLY A 2 17.01 -17.56 -13.32
C GLY A 2 16.81 -16.08 -12.96
N ARG A 3 16.99 -15.20 -13.94
CA ARG A 3 16.89 -13.75 -13.73
C ARG A 3 15.47 -13.38 -13.27
N LEU A 4 15.37 -12.54 -12.24
CA LEU A 4 14.09 -12.03 -11.76
C LEU A 4 13.59 -10.92 -12.68
N VAL A 5 12.33 -11.00 -13.10
CA VAL A 5 11.63 -9.99 -13.88
C VAL A 5 10.48 -9.46 -13.03
N ALA A 6 10.68 -8.32 -12.37
CA ALA A 6 9.62 -7.65 -11.63
C ALA A 6 8.79 -6.79 -12.58
N VAL A 7 7.47 -6.86 -12.44
CA VAL A 7 6.52 -6.09 -13.25
C VAL A 7 5.54 -5.37 -12.35
N SER A 8 5.48 -4.04 -12.43
CA SER A 8 4.54 -3.23 -11.65
C SER A 8 3.95 -2.13 -12.52
N ASN A 9 2.82 -1.57 -12.10
CA ASN A 9 2.20 -0.48 -12.85
C ASN A 9 3.18 0.67 -13.08
N ARG A 10 3.93 1.09 -12.07
CA ARG A 10 4.96 2.13 -12.16
C ARG A 10 6.33 1.57 -11.79
N VAL A 11 7.35 1.94 -12.55
CA VAL A 11 8.75 1.66 -12.21
C VAL A 11 9.30 2.82 -11.40
N ALA A 12 9.93 2.52 -10.26
CA ALA A 12 10.72 3.50 -9.53
C ALA A 12 12.19 3.33 -9.91
N ASP A 13 12.93 4.44 -9.98
CA ASP A 13 14.38 4.35 -10.06
C ASP A 13 14.90 3.79 -8.72
N PRO A 14 15.51 2.59 -8.69
CA PRO A 14 16.00 1.96 -7.47
C PRO A 14 17.13 2.77 -6.80
N ARG A 15 17.76 3.71 -7.52
CA ARG A 15 18.74 4.66 -6.97
C ARG A 15 18.09 5.81 -6.20
N ASN A 16 16.79 6.02 -6.39
CA ASN A 16 16.05 7.06 -5.70
C ASN A 16 15.47 6.51 -4.39
N HIS A 17 16.21 6.71 -3.29
CA HIS A 17 15.83 6.31 -1.93
C HIS A 17 14.50 6.93 -1.42
N ALA A 18 13.86 7.83 -2.18
CA ALA A 18 12.53 8.35 -1.90
C ALA A 18 11.38 7.38 -2.27
N ALA A 19 11.68 6.24 -2.89
CA ALA A 19 10.68 5.28 -3.32
C ALA A 19 10.05 4.51 -2.13
N GLY A 20 8.75 4.23 -2.20
CA GLY A 20 8.00 3.54 -1.16
C GLY A 20 8.39 2.06 -1.01
N GLY A 21 7.83 1.38 0.00
CA GLY A 21 8.28 0.04 0.44
C GLY A 21 8.42 -1.04 -0.64
N LEU A 22 7.58 -1.05 -1.67
CA LEU A 22 7.70 -2.00 -2.79
C LEU A 22 9.00 -1.82 -3.58
N ALA A 23 9.44 -0.58 -3.79
CA ALA A 23 10.64 -0.31 -4.56
C ALA A 23 11.90 -0.75 -3.81
N VAL A 24 11.95 -0.52 -2.50
CA VAL A 24 13.03 -1.01 -1.64
C VAL A 24 13.07 -2.54 -1.69
N ALA A 25 11.91 -3.19 -1.52
CA ALA A 25 11.77 -4.64 -1.55
C ALA A 25 12.31 -5.28 -2.85
N LEU A 26 11.90 -4.72 -3.99
CA LEU A 26 12.27 -5.26 -5.29
C LEU A 26 13.71 -4.96 -5.66
N SER A 27 14.26 -3.82 -5.21
CA SER A 27 15.62 -3.41 -5.55
C SER A 27 16.65 -4.44 -5.11
N GLU A 28 16.56 -4.99 -3.90
CA GLU A 28 17.51 -6.00 -3.45
C GLU A 28 17.37 -7.31 -4.23
N ALA A 29 16.14 -7.82 -4.39
CA ALA A 29 15.87 -9.07 -5.10
C ALA A 29 16.31 -8.99 -6.58
N LEU A 30 16.09 -7.85 -7.23
CA LEU A 30 16.53 -7.58 -8.59
C LEU A 30 18.06 -7.47 -8.68
N ASN A 31 18.71 -6.75 -7.77
CA ASN A 31 20.17 -6.59 -7.78
C ASN A 31 20.91 -7.92 -7.62
N LYS A 32 20.39 -8.86 -6.82
CA LYS A 32 20.98 -10.21 -6.64
C LYS A 32 21.00 -11.04 -7.92
N THR A 33 20.10 -10.78 -8.87
CA THR A 33 19.93 -11.60 -10.09
C THR A 33 20.28 -10.85 -11.38
N GLY A 34 20.73 -9.59 -11.30
CA GLY A 34 20.87 -8.72 -12.47
C GLY A 34 19.53 -8.47 -13.19
N GLY A 35 18.46 -8.36 -12.38
CA GLY A 35 17.07 -8.45 -12.79
C GLY A 35 16.59 -7.37 -13.76
N LEU A 36 15.36 -7.57 -14.24
CA LEU A 36 14.63 -6.63 -15.08
C LEU A 36 13.45 -6.06 -14.28
N TRP A 37 13.29 -4.74 -14.25
CA TRP A 37 12.07 -4.10 -13.76
C TRP A 37 11.30 -3.46 -14.91
N PHE A 38 10.12 -3.99 -15.20
CA PHE A 38 9.24 -3.54 -16.26
C PHE A 38 7.99 -2.81 -15.74
N GLY A 39 7.53 -1.78 -16.45
CA GLY A 39 6.28 -1.07 -16.13
C GLY A 39 6.10 0.28 -16.82
N TRP A 40 5.15 1.10 -16.38
CA TRP A 40 4.97 2.46 -16.89
C TRP A 40 6.08 3.39 -16.39
N SER A 41 6.56 4.27 -17.27
CA SER A 41 7.56 5.32 -16.97
C SER A 41 7.05 6.41 -16.03
N GLY A 42 5.73 6.60 -15.95
CA GLY A 42 5.11 7.77 -15.32
C GLY A 42 4.86 8.93 -16.30
N LYS A 43 5.31 8.83 -17.55
CA LYS A 43 5.07 9.84 -18.59
C LYS A 43 3.75 9.57 -19.31
N VAL A 44 2.95 10.62 -19.46
CA VAL A 44 1.72 10.61 -20.26
C VAL A 44 1.96 11.43 -21.52
N LEU A 45 1.76 10.81 -22.69
CA LEU A 45 1.89 11.45 -23.99
C LEU A 45 0.53 11.97 -24.47
N GLU A 46 0.49 13.24 -24.83
CA GLU A 46 -0.68 13.82 -25.51
C GLU A 46 -0.75 13.33 -26.98
N THR A 47 -1.94 13.34 -27.58
CA THR A 47 -2.11 12.95 -29.00
C THR A 47 -1.21 13.77 -29.93
N ALA A 48 -1.06 15.07 -29.66
CA ALA A 48 -0.18 15.97 -30.42
C ALA A 48 1.32 15.61 -30.30
N GLN A 49 1.70 14.80 -29.32
CA GLN A 49 3.06 14.29 -29.09
C GLN A 49 3.24 12.86 -29.64
N GLY A 50 2.29 12.36 -30.43
CA GLY A 50 2.32 11.01 -30.99
C GLY A 50 1.76 9.92 -30.06
N GLY A 51 1.03 10.28 -29.00
CA GLY A 51 0.38 9.31 -28.13
C GLY A 51 -0.79 8.60 -28.83
N THR A 52 -0.63 7.31 -29.13
CA THR A 52 -1.66 6.47 -29.75
C THR A 52 -2.12 5.37 -28.78
N PRO A 53 -3.43 5.15 -28.57
CA PRO A 53 -3.92 4.10 -27.66
C PRO A 53 -3.43 2.70 -28.02
N GLY A 54 -2.95 1.96 -27.03
CA GLY A 54 -2.38 0.62 -27.20
C GLY A 54 -0.99 0.60 -27.84
N GLU A 55 -0.41 1.78 -28.10
CA GLU A 55 0.95 1.96 -28.59
C GLU A 55 1.76 2.74 -27.54
N GLY A 56 2.90 2.18 -27.16
CA GLY A 56 3.83 2.82 -26.24
C GLY A 56 5.25 2.46 -26.62
N GLU A 57 6.14 3.45 -26.62
CA GLU A 57 7.55 3.21 -26.86
C GLU A 57 8.18 2.55 -25.64
N LEU A 58 9.06 1.58 -25.89
CA LEU A 58 9.82 0.89 -24.86
C LEU A 58 11.16 1.62 -24.69
N HIS A 59 11.42 2.09 -23.49
CA HIS A 59 12.68 2.71 -23.09
C HIS A 59 13.42 1.77 -22.15
N GLN A 60 14.72 1.60 -22.37
CA GLN A 60 15.57 0.79 -21.49
C GLN A 60 16.70 1.63 -20.91
N THR A 61 16.90 1.52 -19.60
CA THR A 61 18.01 2.18 -18.90
C THR A 61 18.64 1.20 -17.91
N GLN A 62 19.93 1.36 -17.64
CA GLN A 62 20.64 0.54 -16.66
C GLN A 62 20.75 1.31 -15.33
N ALA A 63 20.34 0.68 -14.24
CA ALA A 63 20.46 1.20 -12.88
C ALA A 63 21.26 0.21 -12.02
N GLY A 64 22.57 0.37 -11.99
CA GLY A 64 23.48 -0.61 -11.37
C GLY A 64 23.39 -1.95 -12.10
N ASN A 65 23.04 -3.03 -11.39
CA ASN A 65 22.87 -4.36 -11.98
C ASN A 65 21.46 -4.59 -12.55
N VAL A 66 20.52 -3.67 -12.35
CA VAL A 66 19.12 -3.82 -12.75
C VAL A 66 18.87 -3.10 -14.08
N THR A 67 18.24 -3.78 -15.03
CA THR A 67 17.70 -3.13 -16.23
C THR A 67 16.30 -2.61 -15.94
N LEU A 68 16.04 -1.32 -16.18
CA LEU A 68 14.72 -0.73 -16.12
C LEU A 68 14.15 -0.65 -17.54
N ALA A 69 13.01 -1.28 -17.78
CA ALA A 69 12.33 -1.29 -19.06
C ALA A 69 10.95 -0.63 -18.92
N THR A 70 10.84 0.62 -19.35
CA THR A 70 9.63 1.41 -19.12
C THR A 70 8.88 1.69 -20.41
N VAL A 71 7.55 1.65 -20.34
CA VAL A 71 6.67 2.02 -21.45
C VAL A 71 5.98 3.34 -21.12
N ASP A 72 5.88 4.26 -22.09
CA ASP A 72 5.06 5.47 -21.96
C ASP A 72 3.59 5.15 -22.25
N LEU A 73 2.65 5.84 -21.60
CA LEU A 73 1.21 5.72 -21.90
C LEU A 73 0.72 6.98 -22.59
N CYS A 74 -0.23 6.86 -23.53
CA CYS A 74 -0.94 8.02 -24.04
C CYS A 74 -1.99 8.50 -23.02
N ARG A 75 -2.49 9.73 -23.19
CA ARG A 75 -3.53 10.33 -22.33
C ARG A 75 -4.77 9.44 -22.19
N GLU A 76 -5.28 8.91 -23.30
CA GLU A 76 -6.48 8.06 -23.30
C GLU A 76 -6.28 6.77 -22.49
N ASP A 77 -5.17 6.06 -22.72
CA ASP A 77 -4.86 4.84 -21.96
C ASP A 77 -4.62 5.15 -20.48
N HIS A 78 -3.88 6.22 -20.17
CA HIS A 78 -3.68 6.63 -18.78
C HIS A 78 -5.03 6.91 -18.09
N ASP A 79 -5.89 7.70 -18.71
CA ASP A 79 -7.14 8.12 -18.09
C ASP A 79 -8.12 6.93 -17.97
N ALA A 80 -8.25 6.09 -19.00
CA ALA A 80 -9.21 4.99 -18.99
C ALA A 80 -8.72 3.73 -18.22
N TYR A 81 -7.44 3.37 -18.31
CA TYR A 81 -6.89 2.22 -17.58
C TYR A 81 -6.50 2.57 -16.14
N TYR A 82 -5.77 3.68 -15.92
CA TYR A 82 -5.23 4.00 -14.60
C TYR A 82 -6.23 4.78 -13.76
N LEU A 83 -6.75 5.93 -14.23
CA LEU A 83 -7.74 6.69 -13.46
C LEU A 83 -9.12 6.00 -13.47
N GLY A 84 -9.50 5.45 -14.62
CA GLY A 84 -10.77 4.77 -14.87
C GLY A 84 -10.86 3.40 -14.22
N TYR A 85 -10.56 2.31 -14.95
CA TYR A 85 -10.86 0.96 -14.45
C TYR A 85 -10.08 0.63 -13.16
N SER A 86 -8.78 0.93 -13.12
CA SER A 86 -7.95 0.58 -11.96
C SER A 86 -8.34 1.38 -10.71
N ASN A 87 -8.46 2.70 -10.79
CA ASN A 87 -8.68 3.55 -9.62
C ASN A 87 -10.13 4.02 -9.40
N GLY A 88 -10.98 3.94 -10.42
CA GLY A 88 -12.41 4.22 -10.36
C GLY A 88 -13.29 2.98 -10.18
N VAL A 89 -12.79 1.76 -10.48
CA VAL A 89 -13.54 0.51 -10.26
C VAL A 89 -12.83 -0.41 -9.27
N LEU A 90 -11.63 -0.89 -9.60
CA LEU A 90 -10.95 -1.90 -8.79
C LEU A 90 -10.58 -1.36 -7.40
N TRP A 91 -9.91 -0.21 -7.32
CA TRP A 91 -9.50 0.38 -6.04
C TRP A 91 -10.66 0.55 -5.05
N PRO A 92 -11.78 1.24 -5.38
CA PRO A 92 -12.89 1.39 -4.46
C PRO A 92 -13.47 0.05 -4.00
N VAL A 93 -13.73 -0.89 -4.93
CA VAL A 93 -14.30 -2.20 -4.55
C VAL A 93 -13.35 -3.02 -3.68
N LEU A 94 -12.06 -3.09 -4.03
CA LEU A 94 -11.05 -3.80 -3.23
C LEU A 94 -10.86 -3.18 -1.83
N HIS A 95 -11.22 -1.91 -1.65
CA HIS A 95 -11.25 -1.22 -0.36
C HIS A 95 -12.66 -1.09 0.25
N TYR A 96 -13.62 -1.88 -0.23
CA TYR A 96 -14.97 -2.05 0.33
C TYR A 96 -15.81 -0.77 0.22
N ARG A 97 -15.50 0.07 -0.77
CA ARG A 97 -16.19 1.32 -1.11
C ARG A 97 -16.93 1.17 -2.43
N VAL A 98 -17.82 0.18 -2.49
CA VAL A 98 -18.69 -0.06 -3.66
C VAL A 98 -19.49 1.20 -4.02
N ASP A 99 -19.82 2.02 -3.02
CA ASP A 99 -20.49 3.32 -3.18
C ASP A 99 -19.69 4.36 -3.98
N LEU A 100 -18.37 4.17 -4.14
CA LEU A 100 -17.48 5.04 -4.91
C LEU A 100 -17.06 4.42 -6.26
N ALA A 101 -17.52 3.21 -6.57
CA ALA A 101 -17.12 2.50 -7.78
C ALA A 101 -17.94 2.97 -9.00
N ASP A 102 -17.26 3.29 -10.09
CA ASP A 102 -17.88 3.71 -11.36
C ASP A 102 -18.02 2.53 -12.33
N PHE A 103 -19.11 1.76 -12.19
CA PHE A 103 -19.35 0.58 -13.01
C PHE A 103 -19.83 0.89 -14.44
N ASP A 104 -20.33 2.10 -14.69
CA ASP A 104 -20.97 2.48 -15.96
C ASP A 104 -19.96 2.97 -17.02
N ALA A 105 -18.70 3.17 -16.64
CA ALA A 105 -17.64 3.59 -17.55
C ALA A 105 -17.13 2.45 -18.47
N GLY A 106 -17.99 1.90 -19.32
CA GLY A 106 -17.73 0.73 -20.17
C GLY A 106 -16.49 0.83 -21.09
N GLY A 107 -16.05 2.04 -21.44
CA GLY A 107 -14.81 2.27 -22.19
C GLY A 107 -13.54 1.92 -21.41
N ASN A 108 -13.58 2.02 -20.08
CA ASN A 108 -12.42 1.84 -19.20
C ASN A 108 -11.94 0.38 -19.17
N LEU A 109 -12.86 -0.59 -19.23
CA LEU A 109 -12.50 -2.02 -19.28
C LEU A 109 -11.70 -2.35 -20.54
N ASN A 110 -12.07 -1.78 -21.69
CA ASN A 110 -11.38 -2.04 -22.95
C ASN A 110 -9.96 -1.46 -22.92
N ALA A 111 -9.79 -0.25 -22.40
CA ALA A 111 -8.47 0.31 -22.15
C ALA A 111 -7.67 -0.55 -21.16
N TYR A 112 -8.31 -1.08 -20.11
CA TYR A 112 -7.64 -1.92 -19.12
C TYR A 112 -7.05 -3.20 -19.71
N ARG A 113 -7.81 -3.86 -20.59
CA ARG A 113 -7.35 -5.00 -21.39
C ARG A 113 -6.24 -4.59 -22.36
N ARG A 114 -6.46 -3.51 -23.11
CA ARG A 114 -5.52 -3.01 -24.12
C ARG A 114 -4.15 -2.67 -23.54
N VAL A 115 -4.09 -2.03 -22.37
CA VAL A 115 -2.82 -1.70 -21.70
C VAL A 115 -2.11 -2.95 -21.20
N ASN A 116 -2.83 -3.93 -20.63
CA ASN A 116 -2.24 -5.21 -20.26
C ASN A 116 -1.68 -5.98 -21.48
N GLN A 117 -2.37 -5.93 -22.62
CA GLN A 117 -1.88 -6.48 -23.89
C GLN A 117 -0.65 -5.75 -24.41
N LEU A 118 -0.64 -4.41 -24.34
CA LEU A 118 0.55 -3.60 -24.66
C LEU A 118 1.73 -4.03 -23.80
N PHE A 119 1.53 -4.16 -22.49
CA PHE A 119 2.58 -4.56 -21.54
C PHE A 119 3.11 -5.96 -21.88
N ALA A 120 2.23 -6.93 -22.14
CA ALA A 120 2.64 -8.26 -22.56
C ALA A 120 3.46 -8.25 -23.86
N ARG A 121 3.01 -7.51 -24.90
CA ARG A 121 3.71 -7.38 -26.18
C ARG A 121 5.10 -6.74 -26.04
N LYS A 122 5.26 -5.79 -25.13
CA LYS A 122 6.54 -5.09 -24.91
C LYS A 122 7.48 -5.86 -23.98
N LEU A 123 6.93 -6.63 -23.05
CA LEU A 123 7.72 -7.46 -22.13
C LEU A 123 8.21 -8.74 -22.79
N ALA A 124 7.37 -9.45 -23.55
CA ALA A 124 7.69 -10.78 -24.09
C ALA A 124 9.04 -10.86 -24.85
N PRO A 125 9.41 -9.90 -25.72
CA PRO A 125 10.71 -9.93 -26.41
C PRO A 125 11.93 -9.75 -25.51
N LEU A 126 11.75 -9.27 -24.27
CA LEU A 126 12.81 -9.07 -23.29
C LEU A 126 13.07 -10.30 -22.43
N LEU A 127 12.16 -11.27 -22.46
CA LEU A 127 12.18 -12.45 -21.59
C LEU A 127 13.14 -13.51 -22.10
N LYS A 128 13.77 -14.21 -21.15
CA LYS A 128 14.58 -15.41 -21.38
C LYS A 128 13.81 -16.65 -20.92
N PRO A 129 14.11 -17.85 -21.44
CA PRO A 129 13.39 -19.07 -21.08
C PRO A 129 13.39 -19.41 -19.58
N ASP A 130 14.46 -19.05 -18.88
CA ASP A 130 14.66 -19.34 -17.45
C ASP A 130 14.26 -18.18 -16.51
N ASP A 131 13.77 -17.07 -17.05
CA ASP A 131 13.32 -15.92 -16.24
C ASP A 131 12.20 -16.34 -15.27
N VAL A 132 12.19 -15.72 -14.09
CA VAL A 132 11.10 -15.81 -13.11
C VAL A 132 10.37 -14.47 -13.10
N ILE A 133 9.09 -14.46 -13.46
CA ILE A 133 8.30 -13.24 -13.58
C ILE A 133 7.50 -13.03 -12.30
N TRP A 134 7.60 -11.84 -11.72
CA TRP A 134 6.84 -11.45 -10.54
C TRP A 134 6.04 -10.18 -10.81
N ILE A 135 4.73 -10.34 -10.95
CA ILE A 135 3.79 -9.28 -11.30
C ILE A 135 3.14 -8.73 -10.02
N HIS A 136 3.06 -7.40 -9.93
CA HIS A 136 2.55 -6.71 -8.75
C HIS A 136 1.29 -5.90 -9.04
N ASP A 137 0.30 -6.18 -8.21
CA ASP A 137 -0.86 -5.36 -7.92
C ASP A 137 -2.01 -5.34 -8.95
N TYR A 138 -3.16 -4.84 -8.48
CA TYR A 138 -4.47 -4.92 -9.14
C TYR A 138 -4.54 -4.34 -10.57
N HIS A 139 -3.61 -3.48 -10.94
CA HIS A 139 -3.53 -2.92 -12.30
C HIS A 139 -3.22 -4.00 -13.36
N LEU A 140 -2.56 -5.07 -12.96
CA LEU A 140 -1.94 -6.04 -13.86
C LEU A 140 -2.53 -7.45 -13.72
N ILE A 141 -3.75 -7.58 -13.16
CA ILE A 141 -4.41 -8.89 -13.00
C ILE A 141 -4.39 -9.72 -14.31
N PRO A 142 -4.71 -9.16 -15.50
CA PRO A 142 -4.73 -9.93 -16.75
C PRO A 142 -3.36 -10.31 -17.31
N LEU A 143 -2.26 -9.72 -16.83
CA LEU A 143 -0.98 -9.74 -17.55
C LEU A 143 -0.42 -11.16 -17.76
N ALA A 144 -0.55 -12.07 -16.79
CA ALA A 144 -0.14 -13.47 -17.02
C ALA A 144 -0.95 -14.13 -18.14
N ALA A 145 -2.26 -13.92 -18.20
CA ALA A 145 -3.09 -14.50 -19.26
C ALA A 145 -2.66 -14.01 -20.65
N GLU A 146 -2.31 -12.73 -20.77
CA GLU A 146 -1.80 -12.14 -22.02
C GLU A 146 -0.40 -12.69 -22.38
N LEU A 147 0.50 -12.87 -21.41
CA LEU A 147 1.81 -13.50 -21.63
C LEU A 147 1.68 -14.97 -22.06
N ARG A 148 0.79 -15.73 -21.42
CA ARG A 148 0.49 -17.12 -21.79
C ARG A 148 -0.08 -17.21 -23.20
N ALA A 149 -0.94 -16.28 -23.61
CA ALA A 149 -1.50 -16.23 -24.97
C ALA A 149 -0.45 -16.00 -26.06
N ILE A 150 0.68 -15.37 -25.73
CA ILE A 150 1.82 -15.13 -26.64
C ILE A 150 2.87 -16.26 -26.55
N GLY A 151 2.61 -17.31 -25.74
CA GLY A 151 3.46 -18.50 -25.64
C GLY A 151 4.57 -18.43 -24.59
N CYS A 152 4.50 -17.48 -23.65
CA CYS A 152 5.46 -17.42 -22.54
C CYS A 152 5.25 -18.60 -21.57
N GLY A 153 6.29 -19.41 -21.35
CA GLY A 153 6.29 -20.61 -20.48
C GLY A 153 7.00 -20.44 -19.14
N GLN A 154 7.51 -19.24 -18.84
CA GLN A 154 8.20 -18.92 -17.59
C GLN A 154 7.30 -19.11 -16.36
N ARG A 155 7.89 -19.25 -15.18
CA ARG A 155 7.12 -19.15 -13.93
C ARG A 155 6.66 -17.72 -13.70
N ILE A 156 5.37 -17.53 -13.43
CA ILE A 156 4.73 -16.23 -13.23
C ILE A 156 4.01 -16.21 -11.89
N GLY A 157 4.47 -15.36 -10.97
CA GLY A 157 3.78 -15.06 -9.72
C GLY A 157 3.01 -13.73 -9.80
N PHE A 158 1.92 -13.62 -9.04
CA PHE A 158 1.19 -12.38 -8.79
C PHE A 158 1.14 -12.06 -7.30
N PHE A 159 1.44 -10.83 -6.91
CA PHE A 159 1.22 -10.36 -5.54
C PHE A 159 0.24 -9.18 -5.50
N LEU A 160 -0.88 -9.34 -4.81
CA LEU A 160 -1.88 -8.29 -4.61
C LEU A 160 -1.52 -7.47 -3.36
N HIS A 161 -1.21 -6.18 -3.55
CA HIS A 161 -0.77 -5.31 -2.43
C HIS A 161 -1.93 -4.69 -1.66
N VAL A 162 -3.06 -4.53 -2.33
CA VAL A 162 -4.33 -4.06 -1.76
C VAL A 162 -5.11 -5.24 -1.13
N PRO A 163 -6.14 -4.99 -0.33
CA PRO A 163 -6.97 -6.08 0.21
C PRO A 163 -7.69 -6.85 -0.90
N LEU A 164 -8.08 -8.09 -0.59
CA LEU A 164 -9.08 -8.80 -1.37
C LEU A 164 -10.41 -8.80 -0.60
N PRO A 165 -11.51 -8.29 -1.19
CA PRO A 165 -12.78 -8.19 -0.50
C PRO A 165 -13.51 -9.55 -0.43
N PRO A 166 -14.52 -9.69 0.44
CA PRO A 166 -15.32 -10.90 0.54
C PRO A 166 -16.09 -11.12 -0.77
N PRO A 167 -16.52 -12.37 -1.04
CA PRO A 167 -17.04 -12.75 -2.35
C PRO A 167 -18.14 -11.84 -2.91
N LEU A 168 -19.12 -11.45 -2.09
CA LEU A 168 -20.24 -10.61 -2.55
C LEU A 168 -19.83 -9.17 -2.91
N ILE A 169 -18.83 -8.62 -2.24
CA ILE A 169 -18.30 -7.29 -2.59
C ILE A 169 -17.49 -7.41 -3.89
N LEU A 170 -16.69 -8.47 -4.04
CA LEU A 170 -15.94 -8.72 -5.26
C LEU A 170 -16.88 -8.92 -6.47
N ALA A 171 -17.98 -9.64 -6.28
CA ALA A 171 -19.00 -9.90 -7.29
C ALA A 171 -19.77 -8.64 -7.73
N ALA A 172 -19.66 -7.52 -7.00
CA ALA A 172 -20.21 -6.25 -7.44
C ALA A 172 -19.51 -5.72 -8.71
N ILE A 173 -18.25 -6.12 -8.98
CA ILE A 173 -17.55 -5.78 -10.22
C ILE A 173 -18.19 -6.57 -11.36
N PRO A 174 -18.82 -5.97 -12.38
CA PRO A 174 -19.57 -6.75 -13.37
C PRO A 174 -18.73 -7.76 -14.17
N GLN A 175 -17.40 -7.63 -14.19
CA GLN A 175 -16.46 -8.55 -14.83
C GLN A 175 -15.64 -9.40 -13.85
N HIS A 176 -16.14 -9.60 -12.63
CA HIS A 176 -15.49 -10.37 -11.56
C HIS A 176 -15.03 -11.77 -12.03
N GLU A 177 -15.86 -12.51 -12.76
CA GLU A 177 -15.51 -13.83 -13.30
C GLU A 177 -14.30 -13.79 -14.24
N TRP A 178 -14.22 -12.78 -15.11
CA TRP A 178 -13.12 -12.62 -16.05
C TRP A 178 -11.81 -12.30 -15.34
N LEU A 179 -11.83 -11.39 -14.36
CA LEU A 179 -10.66 -11.07 -13.53
C LEU A 179 -10.16 -12.31 -12.79
N MET A 180 -11.08 -13.10 -12.25
CA MET A 180 -10.73 -14.28 -11.46
C MET A 180 -10.20 -15.39 -12.35
N ARG A 181 -10.77 -15.61 -13.54
CA ARG A 181 -10.18 -16.50 -14.55
C ARG A 181 -8.77 -16.07 -14.94
N ALA A 182 -8.51 -14.78 -15.07
CA ALA A 182 -7.16 -14.29 -15.37
C ALA A 182 -6.15 -14.61 -14.26
N LEU A 183 -6.57 -14.59 -12.98
CA LEU A 183 -5.69 -14.99 -11.86
C LEU A 183 -5.28 -16.47 -11.91
N PHE A 184 -6.05 -17.34 -12.57
CA PHE A 184 -5.65 -18.74 -12.77
C PHE A 184 -4.57 -18.92 -13.84
N ALA A 185 -4.14 -17.86 -14.55
CA ALA A 185 -3.01 -17.92 -15.47
C ALA A 185 -1.64 -17.83 -14.78
N TYR A 186 -1.61 -17.49 -13.49
CA TYR A 186 -0.42 -17.45 -12.66
C TYR A 186 -0.14 -18.80 -12.01
N ASP A 187 1.14 -19.04 -11.66
CA ASP A 187 1.56 -20.24 -10.94
C ASP A 187 1.43 -20.07 -9.41
N LEU A 188 1.67 -18.84 -8.92
CA LEU A 188 1.50 -18.46 -7.51
C LEU A 188 0.76 -17.12 -7.39
N LEU A 189 -0.25 -17.08 -6.52
CA LEU A 189 -0.90 -15.87 -6.04
C LEU A 189 -0.46 -15.60 -4.59
N GLY A 190 -0.04 -14.38 -4.32
CA GLY A 190 0.26 -13.88 -2.98
C GLY A 190 -0.70 -12.79 -2.55
N PHE A 191 -1.10 -12.86 -1.29
CA PHE A 191 -1.94 -11.86 -0.62
C PHE A 191 -1.25 -11.31 0.62
N GLN A 192 -1.73 -10.18 1.13
CA GLN A 192 -1.14 -9.54 2.31
C GLN A 192 -1.46 -10.25 3.61
N SER A 193 -2.65 -10.82 3.73
CA SER A 193 -3.18 -11.33 4.99
C SER A 193 -3.85 -12.69 4.84
N GLN A 194 -4.00 -13.42 5.93
CA GLN A 194 -4.74 -14.68 5.91
C GLN A 194 -6.22 -14.43 5.58
N ALA A 195 -6.79 -13.30 6.04
CA ALA A 195 -8.15 -12.92 5.68
C ALA A 195 -8.36 -12.74 4.16
N ASP A 196 -7.41 -12.12 3.47
CA ASP A 196 -7.48 -11.94 2.01
C ASP A 196 -7.40 -13.29 1.28
N LEU A 197 -6.52 -14.20 1.72
CA LEU A 197 -6.43 -15.56 1.20
C LEU A 197 -7.74 -16.35 1.44
N ASP A 198 -8.36 -16.21 2.60
CA ASP A 198 -9.62 -16.85 2.90
C ASP A 198 -10.76 -16.31 2.02
N HIS A 199 -10.77 -15.01 1.71
CA HIS A 199 -11.73 -14.44 0.76
C HIS A 199 -11.53 -15.01 -0.65
N PHE A 200 -10.28 -15.12 -1.11
CA PHE A 200 -9.95 -15.74 -2.40
C PHE A 200 -10.48 -17.18 -2.43
N SER A 201 -10.13 -17.97 -1.42
CA SER A 201 -10.52 -19.38 -1.29
C SER A 201 -12.04 -19.56 -1.32
N ARG A 202 -12.79 -18.73 -0.58
CA ARG A 202 -14.27 -18.75 -0.58
C ARG A 202 -14.84 -18.37 -1.94
N TYR A 203 -14.31 -17.32 -2.57
CA TYR A 203 -14.80 -16.86 -3.86
C TYR A 203 -14.57 -17.93 -4.94
N VAL A 204 -13.35 -18.48 -5.05
CA VAL A 204 -13.05 -19.42 -6.14
C VAL A 204 -13.79 -20.74 -5.99
N GLN A 205 -14.03 -21.21 -4.77
CA GLN A 205 -14.84 -22.42 -4.54
C GLN A 205 -16.33 -22.17 -4.78
N GLY A 206 -16.86 -21.02 -4.33
CA GLY A 206 -18.29 -20.72 -4.43
C GLY A 206 -18.74 -20.26 -5.81
N GLU A 207 -18.02 -19.31 -6.42
CA GLU A 207 -18.41 -18.65 -7.67
C GLU A 207 -17.71 -19.27 -8.88
N ALA A 208 -16.43 -19.61 -8.77
CA ALA A 208 -15.63 -20.14 -9.89
C ALA A 208 -15.64 -21.68 -9.99
N GLY A 209 -16.27 -22.38 -9.03
CA GLY A 209 -16.32 -23.85 -8.98
C GLY A 209 -14.95 -24.51 -8.85
N ALA A 210 -13.98 -23.85 -8.22
CA ALA A 210 -12.62 -24.35 -8.10
C ALA A 210 -12.55 -25.52 -7.11
N GLU A 211 -11.87 -26.60 -7.52
CA GLU A 211 -11.60 -27.76 -6.68
C GLU A 211 -10.34 -27.52 -5.82
N PRO A 212 -10.42 -27.65 -4.48
CA PRO A 212 -9.23 -27.60 -3.64
C PRO A 212 -8.40 -28.88 -3.82
N MET A 213 -7.11 -28.72 -4.16
CA MET A 213 -6.18 -29.82 -4.46
C MET A 213 -5.15 -30.05 -3.34
N GLY A 214 -5.55 -29.78 -2.10
CA GLY A 214 -4.69 -29.80 -0.91
C GLY A 214 -4.42 -28.39 -0.39
N GLU A 215 -3.39 -28.27 0.46
CA GLU A 215 -3.05 -26.98 1.07
C GLU A 215 -2.67 -25.96 -0.02
N TYR A 216 -3.36 -24.80 -0.01
CA TYR A 216 -3.07 -23.66 -0.87
C TYR A 216 -3.22 -23.87 -2.38
N ARG A 217 -3.74 -24.99 -2.87
CA ARG A 217 -3.87 -25.27 -4.31
C ARG A 217 -5.33 -25.33 -4.75
N PHE A 218 -5.64 -24.64 -5.84
CA PHE A 218 -6.98 -24.53 -6.40
C PHE A 218 -6.96 -24.86 -7.89
N ARG A 219 -7.88 -25.70 -8.35
CA ARG A 219 -8.03 -26.06 -9.77
C ARG A 219 -9.33 -25.52 -10.33
N ALA A 220 -9.24 -24.69 -11.35
CA ALA A 220 -10.37 -24.20 -12.14
C ALA A 220 -9.87 -23.78 -13.53
N PHE A 221 -10.78 -23.65 -14.50
CA PHE A 221 -10.45 -23.18 -15.86
C PHE A 221 -9.29 -23.96 -16.52
N HIS A 222 -9.21 -25.27 -16.26
CA HIS A 222 -8.15 -26.18 -16.72
C HIS A 222 -6.72 -25.83 -16.26
N ARG A 223 -6.60 -25.00 -15.21
CA ARG A 223 -5.32 -24.64 -14.59
C ARG A 223 -5.35 -24.93 -13.10
N THR A 224 -4.17 -25.12 -12.52
CA THR A 224 -4.00 -25.23 -11.07
C THR A 224 -3.14 -24.06 -10.62
N VAL A 225 -3.57 -23.35 -9.60
CA VAL A 225 -2.85 -22.21 -9.03
C VAL A 225 -2.57 -22.45 -7.55
N ARG A 226 -1.38 -22.05 -7.08
CA ARG A 226 -1.06 -21.98 -5.64
C ARG A 226 -1.41 -20.59 -5.13
N ALA A 227 -1.98 -20.45 -3.94
CA ALA A 227 -2.36 -19.17 -3.34
C ALA A 227 -2.02 -19.13 -1.84
N GLN A 228 -1.24 -18.13 -1.41
CA GLN A 228 -0.72 -18.01 -0.04
C GLN A 228 -0.70 -16.56 0.46
N ALA A 229 -0.60 -16.36 1.78
CA ALA A 229 -0.44 -15.05 2.39
C ALA A 229 1.04 -14.78 2.70
N PHE A 230 1.56 -13.64 2.23
CA PHE A 230 2.91 -13.17 2.49
C PHE A 230 2.83 -11.69 2.92
N PRO A 231 2.68 -11.40 4.23
CA PRO A 231 2.54 -10.03 4.70
C PRO A 231 3.80 -9.22 4.43
N ILE A 232 3.71 -8.19 3.58
CA ILE A 232 4.88 -7.37 3.21
C ILE A 232 5.42 -6.60 4.43
N GLY A 233 6.73 -6.67 4.65
CA GLY A 233 7.46 -5.94 5.68
C GLY A 233 8.07 -4.62 5.19
N ILE A 234 8.86 -3.99 6.07
CA ILE A 234 9.79 -2.92 5.72
C ILE A 234 11.22 -3.44 5.89
N ASP A 235 12.20 -2.75 5.32
CA ASP A 235 13.59 -2.94 5.75
C ASP A 235 13.77 -2.22 7.09
N VAL A 236 13.76 -2.98 8.18
CA VAL A 236 13.78 -2.41 9.53
C VAL A 236 15.13 -1.76 9.83
N ASP A 237 16.22 -2.37 9.37
CA ASP A 237 17.57 -1.87 9.64
C ASP A 237 17.90 -0.66 8.77
N GLU A 238 17.53 -0.65 7.48
CA GLU A 238 17.67 0.54 6.62
C GLU A 238 16.86 1.72 7.17
N PHE A 239 15.63 1.49 7.63
CA PHE A 239 14.82 2.57 8.19
C PHE A 239 15.35 3.10 9.52
N ALA A 240 15.93 2.21 10.34
CA ALA A 240 16.60 2.61 11.58
C ALA A 240 17.87 3.44 11.30
N GLU A 241 18.68 3.05 10.31
CA GLU A 241 19.85 3.84 9.88
C GLU A 241 19.45 5.17 9.26
N LEU A 242 18.36 5.21 8.48
CA LEU A 242 17.80 6.45 7.95
C LEU A 242 17.45 7.43 9.07
N GLY A 243 17.03 6.92 10.22
CA GLY A 243 16.75 7.72 11.41
C GLY A 243 17.97 8.33 12.09
N ARG A 244 19.19 7.90 11.75
CA ARG A 244 20.45 8.50 12.21
C ARG A 244 21.02 9.55 11.25
N GLY A 245 20.42 9.71 10.07
CA GLY A 245 20.83 10.72 9.09
C GLY A 245 20.49 12.14 9.53
N ASP A 246 21.23 13.12 9.01
CA ASP A 246 21.12 14.53 9.38
C ASP A 246 19.68 15.06 9.27
N GLU A 247 18.99 14.82 8.15
CA GLU A 247 17.60 15.28 7.96
C GLU A 247 16.63 14.70 8.99
N ALA A 248 16.83 13.45 9.43
CA ALA A 248 15.99 12.82 10.44
C ALA A 248 16.26 13.41 11.82
N MET A 249 17.54 13.57 12.18
CA MET A 249 17.95 14.14 13.46
C MET A 249 17.56 15.61 13.59
N GLU A 250 17.75 16.41 12.55
CA GLU A 250 17.28 17.80 12.48
C GLU A 250 15.76 17.89 12.64
N THR A 251 15.02 17.01 11.96
CA THR A 251 13.56 16.94 12.09
C THR A 251 13.18 16.59 13.52
N TYR A 252 13.81 15.58 14.12
CA TYR A 252 13.54 15.17 15.50
C TYR A 252 13.78 16.32 16.50
N GLU A 253 14.93 16.98 16.45
CA GLU A 253 15.27 18.07 17.36
C GLU A 253 14.37 19.30 17.16
N MET A 254 14.06 19.65 15.91
CA MET A 254 13.12 20.72 15.59
C MET A 254 11.74 20.44 16.19
N MET A 255 11.20 19.24 15.98
CA MET A 255 9.88 18.85 16.49
C MET A 255 9.87 18.81 18.02
N ARG A 256 10.91 18.25 18.65
CA ARG A 256 11.04 18.21 20.11
C ARG A 256 11.14 19.61 20.71
N GLY A 257 11.87 20.52 20.09
CA GLY A 257 11.98 21.92 20.55
C GLY A 257 10.66 22.67 20.44
N GLN A 258 10.01 22.62 19.27
CA GLN A 258 8.76 23.35 19.00
C GLN A 258 7.57 22.88 19.84
N TYR A 259 7.52 21.60 20.19
CA TYR A 259 6.41 20.98 20.89
C TYR A 259 6.81 20.42 22.25
N SER A 260 7.88 20.92 22.87
CA SER A 260 8.43 20.41 24.13
C SER A 260 7.43 20.34 25.30
N THR A 261 6.41 21.20 25.29
CA THR A 261 5.34 21.23 26.31
C THR A 261 4.11 20.40 25.92
N ARG A 262 4.13 19.72 24.76
CA ARG A 262 2.97 19.06 24.17
C ARG A 262 3.28 17.64 23.72
N ARG A 263 2.29 16.77 23.81
CA ARG A 263 2.34 15.40 23.27
C ARG A 263 1.94 15.44 21.81
N LEU A 264 2.84 15.01 20.94
CA LEU A 264 2.60 14.96 19.50
C LEU A 264 1.89 13.66 19.11
N LEU A 265 0.79 13.82 18.37
CA LEU A 265 0.11 12.74 17.66
C LEU A 265 0.42 12.87 16.16
N LEU A 266 0.60 11.75 15.48
CA LEU A 266 1.05 11.73 14.10
C LEU A 266 0.13 10.87 13.23
N GLY A 267 -0.35 11.44 12.12
CA GLY A 267 -0.96 10.72 11.01
C GLY A 267 -0.20 11.03 9.73
N ILE A 268 0.25 9.98 9.02
CA ILE A 268 0.93 10.12 7.72
C ILE A 268 0.26 9.19 6.73
N ASP A 269 -0.39 9.77 5.72
CA ASP A 269 -1.08 9.01 4.70
C ASP A 269 -1.03 9.73 3.36
N ARG A 270 -1.36 9.01 2.29
CA ARG A 270 -1.85 9.67 1.07
C ARG A 270 -3.27 10.18 1.35
N LEU A 271 -3.65 11.28 0.73
CA LEU A 271 -5.03 11.73 0.74
C LEU A 271 -5.88 10.73 -0.07
N ASP A 272 -6.46 9.75 0.61
CA ASP A 272 -7.20 8.64 0.00
C ASP A 272 -8.32 8.21 0.95
N TYR A 273 -9.52 7.96 0.41
CA TYR A 273 -10.72 7.66 1.19
C TYR A 273 -10.64 6.34 1.96
N SER A 274 -9.72 5.45 1.60
CA SER A 274 -9.43 4.23 2.37
C SER A 274 -8.81 4.51 3.74
N LYS A 275 -8.22 5.69 3.95
CA LYS A 275 -7.35 6.01 5.10
C LYS A 275 -8.07 6.50 6.36
N GLY A 276 -9.40 6.66 6.29
CA GLY A 276 -10.21 7.03 7.44
C GLY A 276 -9.81 8.38 8.06
N LEU A 277 -9.30 9.30 7.24
CA LEU A 277 -8.78 10.58 7.71
C LEU A 277 -9.86 11.46 8.37
N PRO A 278 -11.10 11.56 7.84
CA PRO A 278 -12.17 12.28 8.51
C PRO A 278 -12.52 11.65 9.86
N GLN A 279 -12.57 10.32 9.95
CA GLN A 279 -12.84 9.59 11.20
C GLN A 279 -11.76 9.85 12.23
N ARG A 280 -10.49 9.90 11.81
CA ARG A 280 -9.36 10.24 12.68
C ARG A 280 -9.46 11.64 13.26
N LEU A 281 -9.75 12.64 12.41
CA LEU A 281 -9.94 14.02 12.87
C LEU A 281 -11.13 14.13 13.83
N LYS A 282 -12.25 13.47 13.51
CA LYS A 282 -13.44 13.41 14.38
C LYS A 282 -13.11 12.74 15.72
N ALA A 283 -12.32 11.66 15.75
CA ALA A 283 -11.89 11.02 16.99
C ALA A 283 -10.98 11.93 17.83
N PHE A 284 -10.10 12.71 17.19
CA PHE A 284 -9.30 13.73 17.87
C PHE A 284 -10.17 14.87 18.41
N GLN A 285 -11.20 15.31 17.68
CA GLN A 285 -12.17 16.27 18.20
C GLN A 285 -12.91 15.71 19.43
N THR A 286 -13.38 14.47 19.37
CA THR A 286 -14.02 13.79 20.51
C THR A 286 -13.08 13.66 21.70
N LEU A 287 -11.79 13.39 21.50
CA LEU A 287 -10.78 13.40 22.56
C LEU A 287 -10.74 14.76 23.28
N LEU A 288 -10.64 15.87 22.53
CA LEU A 288 -10.57 17.21 23.12
C LEU A 288 -11.86 17.61 23.84
N SER A 289 -13.00 17.10 23.38
CA SER A 289 -14.30 17.34 23.99
C SER A 289 -14.47 16.55 25.30
N GLU A 290 -14.25 15.23 25.27
CA GLU A 290 -14.48 14.33 26.41
C GLU A 290 -13.35 14.33 27.44
N TYR A 291 -12.13 14.70 27.05
CA TYR A 291 -10.95 14.73 27.91
C TYR A 291 -10.25 16.10 27.84
N PRO A 292 -10.81 17.13 28.51
CA PRO A 292 -10.33 18.52 28.41
C PRO A 292 -8.88 18.73 28.85
N GLU A 293 -8.29 17.81 29.63
CA GLU A 293 -6.87 17.82 30.01
C GLU A 293 -5.91 17.73 28.81
N ASN A 294 -6.40 17.26 27.66
CA ASN A 294 -5.64 17.20 26.41
C ASN A 294 -5.60 18.54 25.65
N ARG A 295 -6.42 19.52 26.06
CA ARG A 295 -6.42 20.85 25.45
C ARG A 295 -5.12 21.57 25.82
N SER A 296 -4.49 22.20 24.84
CA SER A 296 -3.16 22.83 24.93
C SER A 296 -1.99 21.91 25.28
N SER A 297 -2.23 20.63 25.60
CA SER A 297 -1.21 19.63 25.94
C SER A 297 -1.02 18.57 24.84
N ALA A 298 -1.93 18.45 23.87
CA ALA A 298 -1.82 17.55 22.73
C ALA A 298 -1.94 18.29 21.38
N THR A 299 -1.17 17.88 20.38
CA THR A 299 -1.29 18.40 19.00
C THR A 299 -1.24 17.25 18.01
N LEU A 300 -2.21 17.21 17.09
CA LEU A 300 -2.22 16.27 15.97
C LEU A 300 -1.55 16.89 14.75
N ILE A 301 -0.53 16.21 14.22
CA ILE A 301 0.08 16.50 12.94
C ILE A 301 -0.45 15.49 11.92
N GLN A 302 -1.18 15.98 10.92
CA GLN A 302 -1.69 15.16 9.84
C GLN A 302 -1.00 15.56 8.53
N ILE A 303 -0.13 14.69 8.03
CA ILE A 303 0.47 14.81 6.70
C ILE A 303 -0.38 13.99 5.73
N ALA A 304 -0.86 14.65 4.67
CA ALA A 304 -1.68 14.04 3.63
C ALA A 304 -1.07 14.33 2.25
N ALA A 305 -0.28 13.39 1.72
CA ALA A 305 0.34 13.55 0.41
C ALA A 305 -0.72 13.58 -0.70
N PRO A 306 -0.66 14.52 -1.67
CA PRO A 306 -1.59 14.56 -2.79
C PRO A 306 -1.64 13.26 -3.57
N SER A 307 -2.83 12.86 -4.01
CA SER A 307 -3.05 11.61 -4.75
C SER A 307 -4.28 11.75 -5.64
N ARG A 308 -4.12 11.46 -6.94
CA ARG A 308 -5.23 11.35 -7.93
C ARG A 308 -6.18 12.56 -7.91
N GLU A 309 -5.63 13.77 -7.84
CA GLU A 309 -6.38 15.02 -7.63
C GLU A 309 -7.42 15.33 -8.72
N SER A 310 -7.31 14.71 -9.90
CA SER A 310 -8.28 14.86 -10.98
C SER A 310 -9.56 14.02 -10.81
N VAL A 311 -9.65 13.20 -9.74
CA VAL A 311 -10.82 12.36 -9.45
C VAL A 311 -11.67 13.01 -8.37
N ASP A 312 -12.96 13.22 -8.64
CA ASP A 312 -13.87 13.99 -7.78
C ASP A 312 -13.90 13.53 -6.32
N ALA A 313 -13.94 12.21 -6.08
CA ALA A 313 -13.94 11.65 -4.74
C ALA A 313 -12.72 12.07 -3.88
N TYR A 314 -11.58 12.36 -4.50
CA TYR A 314 -10.37 12.83 -3.81
C TYR A 314 -10.45 14.33 -3.52
N ALA A 315 -11.03 15.12 -4.43
CA ALA A 315 -11.31 16.54 -4.22
C ALA A 315 -12.35 16.76 -3.10
N ASP A 316 -13.39 15.92 -3.05
CA ASP A 316 -14.38 15.92 -1.96
C ASP A 316 -13.76 15.61 -0.61
N LEU A 317 -12.94 14.55 -0.54
CA LEU A 317 -12.22 14.19 0.67
C LEU A 317 -11.31 15.34 1.15
N ARG A 318 -10.64 16.03 0.23
CA ARG A 318 -9.82 17.20 0.54
C ARG A 318 -10.64 18.29 1.22
N ARG A 319 -11.78 18.64 0.63
CA ARG A 319 -12.70 19.67 1.17
C ARG A 319 -13.22 19.27 2.56
N GLU A 320 -13.59 18.01 2.75
CA GLU A 320 -14.02 17.50 4.06
C GLU A 320 -12.90 17.64 5.11
N MET A 321 -11.67 17.24 4.76
CA MET A 321 -10.51 17.34 5.64
C MET A 321 -10.17 18.79 6.04
N GLU A 322 -10.18 19.71 5.07
CA GLU A 322 -9.96 21.14 5.32
C GLU A 322 -11.07 21.72 6.21
N GLY A 323 -12.33 21.35 5.97
CA GLY A 323 -13.48 21.77 6.78
C GLY A 323 -13.42 21.28 8.23
N ILE A 324 -13.17 19.98 8.46
CA ILE A 324 -13.06 19.43 9.81
C ILE A 324 -11.87 20.04 10.55
N THR A 325 -10.72 20.18 9.87
CA THR A 325 -9.52 20.80 10.47
C THR A 325 -9.81 22.24 10.89
N GLY A 326 -10.48 23.02 10.03
CA GLY A 326 -10.88 24.39 10.33
C GLY A 326 -11.82 24.48 11.53
N ALA A 327 -12.82 23.59 11.60
CA ALA A 327 -13.75 23.53 12.72
C ALA A 327 -13.03 23.23 14.05
N ILE A 328 -12.18 22.20 14.10
CA ILE A 328 -11.42 21.85 15.31
C ILE A 328 -10.52 23.00 15.76
N ASN A 329 -9.76 23.60 14.83
CA ASN A 329 -8.86 24.68 15.17
C ASN A 329 -9.60 25.96 15.57
N SER A 330 -10.79 26.22 15.04
CA SER A 330 -11.62 27.36 15.46
C SER A 330 -12.27 27.16 16.82
N GLU A 331 -12.62 25.92 17.17
CA GLU A 331 -13.32 25.60 18.42
C GLU A 331 -12.36 25.51 19.62
N TYR A 332 -11.17 24.93 19.41
CA TYR A 332 -10.21 24.65 20.48
C TYR A 332 -8.90 25.44 20.38
N GLY A 333 -8.64 26.14 19.28
CA GLY A 333 -7.37 26.85 19.08
C GLY A 333 -7.19 28.05 20.00
N GLU A 334 -5.95 28.29 20.40
CA GLU A 334 -5.50 29.43 21.20
C GLU A 334 -4.40 30.19 20.44
N LEU A 335 -4.02 31.38 20.94
CA LEU A 335 -2.98 32.22 20.29
C LEU A 335 -1.64 31.47 20.08
N ASP A 336 -1.30 30.57 21.00
CA ASP A 336 -0.05 29.81 21.00
C ASP A 336 -0.24 28.31 20.70
N TRP A 337 -1.48 27.86 20.41
CA TRP A 337 -1.81 26.45 20.21
C TRP A 337 -2.77 26.25 19.03
N MET A 338 -2.32 25.43 18.07
CA MET A 338 -3.15 24.93 16.98
C MET A 338 -3.35 23.42 17.20
N PRO A 339 -4.56 22.97 17.56
CA PRO A 339 -4.83 21.55 17.85
C PRO A 339 -4.45 20.60 16.71
N VAL A 340 -4.72 20.99 15.47
CA VAL A 340 -4.45 20.18 14.27
C VAL A 340 -3.56 20.93 13.28
N ARG A 341 -2.37 20.39 13.02
CA ARG A 341 -1.47 20.80 11.93
C ARG A 341 -1.72 19.92 10.72
N TYR A 342 -2.57 20.38 9.79
CA TYR A 342 -2.83 19.68 8.52
C TYR A 342 -1.86 20.15 7.43
N ILE A 343 -1.13 19.20 6.83
CA ILE A 343 -0.11 19.45 5.80
C ILE A 343 -0.45 18.65 4.55
N HIS A 344 -0.97 19.33 3.53
CA HIS A 344 -1.29 18.73 2.24
C HIS A 344 -0.09 18.78 1.27
N ARG A 345 0.99 18.08 1.62
CA ARG A 345 2.23 18.00 0.82
C ARG A 345 2.90 16.65 1.01
N SER A 346 3.61 16.20 -0.02
CA SER A 346 4.54 15.07 0.13
C SER A 346 5.68 15.44 1.08
N THR A 347 6.05 14.49 1.94
CA THR A 347 7.19 14.64 2.86
C THR A 347 8.31 13.70 2.43
N SER A 348 9.56 14.17 2.48
CA SER A 348 10.73 13.36 2.19
C SER A 348 10.80 12.15 3.12
N ARG A 349 11.04 10.95 2.55
CA ARG A 349 11.24 9.72 3.32
C ARG A 349 12.34 9.86 4.38
N ARG A 350 13.38 10.67 4.09
CA ARG A 350 14.51 10.94 5.00
C ARG A 350 14.11 11.67 6.29
N ARG A 351 12.99 12.39 6.29
CA ARG A 351 12.48 13.10 7.47
C ARG A 351 11.53 12.26 8.33
N LEU A 352 10.97 11.19 7.76
CA LEU A 352 9.92 10.41 8.42
C LEU A 352 10.37 9.76 9.73
N PRO A 353 11.57 9.14 9.83
CA PRO A 353 12.00 8.55 11.09
C PRO A 353 12.07 9.57 12.24
N GLY A 354 12.59 10.78 11.97
CA GLY A 354 12.68 11.85 12.96
C GLY A 354 11.31 12.32 13.44
N LEU A 355 10.36 12.45 12.52
CA LEU A 355 8.97 12.80 12.85
C LEU A 355 8.28 11.71 13.67
N CYS A 356 8.42 10.44 13.25
CA CYS A 356 7.91 9.29 14.00
C CYS A 356 8.48 9.25 15.41
N ARG A 357 9.80 9.40 15.56
CA ARG A 357 10.49 9.37 16.86
C ARG A 357 10.09 10.52 17.78
N ALA A 358 9.77 11.70 17.23
CA ALA A 358 9.29 12.84 18.01
C ALA A 358 7.84 12.70 18.48
N SER A 359 7.07 11.76 17.90
CA SER A 359 5.63 11.62 18.19
C SER A 359 5.31 10.57 19.24
N ALA A 360 4.53 10.96 20.24
CA ALA A 360 4.11 10.11 21.34
C ALA A 360 3.07 9.06 20.92
N VAL A 361 2.25 9.36 19.91
CA VAL A 361 1.21 8.46 19.40
C VAL A 361 1.15 8.52 17.88
N ALA A 362 1.17 7.37 17.22
CA ALA A 362 0.79 7.28 15.80
C ALA A 362 -0.66 6.84 15.66
N LEU A 363 -1.40 7.56 14.82
CA LEU A 363 -2.78 7.26 14.47
C LEU A 363 -2.82 6.67 13.07
N VAL A 364 -2.79 5.34 12.99
CA VAL A 364 -2.89 4.61 11.73
C VAL A 364 -4.26 3.96 11.65
N THR A 365 -5.25 4.75 11.24
CA THR A 365 -6.68 4.38 11.36
C THR A 365 -7.42 4.22 10.02
N PRO A 366 -6.88 3.46 9.03
CA PRO A 366 -7.57 3.28 7.75
C PRO A 366 -8.88 2.50 7.92
N LEU A 367 -9.88 2.84 7.10
CA LEU A 367 -11.14 2.09 6.99
C LEU A 367 -10.91 0.70 6.39
N ARG A 368 -9.97 0.61 5.43
CA ARG A 368 -9.46 -0.65 4.89
C ARG A 368 -8.07 -0.41 4.31
N ASP A 369 -7.12 -1.31 4.57
CA ASP A 369 -5.76 -1.21 4.01
C ASP A 369 -5.15 -2.60 3.86
N GLY A 370 -4.51 -2.87 2.73
CA GLY A 370 -3.91 -4.19 2.46
C GLY A 370 -2.83 -4.54 3.48
N MET A 371 -2.06 -3.57 3.95
CA MET A 371 -1.05 -3.78 4.99
C MET A 371 -0.89 -2.55 5.90
N ASN A 372 -0.58 -1.39 5.30
CA ASN A 372 -0.11 -0.17 5.94
C ASN A 372 1.34 -0.25 6.51
N LEU A 373 2.30 0.18 5.69
CA LEU A 373 3.72 0.20 6.08
C LEU A 373 4.07 1.32 7.07
N VAL A 374 3.30 2.42 7.09
CA VAL A 374 3.51 3.53 8.04
C VAL A 374 3.41 3.04 9.48
N ALA A 375 2.53 2.09 9.77
CA ALA A 375 2.47 1.43 11.09
C ALA A 375 3.79 0.75 11.48
N LYS A 376 4.43 0.05 10.54
CA LYS A 376 5.70 -0.65 10.77
C LYS A 376 6.87 0.33 10.87
N GLU A 377 6.91 1.33 9.99
CA GLU A 377 7.88 2.42 10.00
C GLU A 377 7.85 3.19 11.32
N TYR A 378 6.66 3.49 11.84
CA TYR A 378 6.50 4.15 13.14
C TYR A 378 7.19 3.38 14.27
N ILE A 379 6.95 2.06 14.35
CA ILE A 379 7.55 1.18 15.37
C ILE A 379 9.08 1.10 15.21
N ALA A 380 9.57 0.97 13.98
CA ALA A 380 11.00 0.91 13.68
C ALA A 380 11.75 2.20 14.02
N ALA A 381 11.09 3.37 13.95
CA ALA A 381 11.70 4.65 14.26
C ALA A 381 11.74 5.02 15.76
N GLN A 382 11.01 4.30 16.62
CA GLN A 382 10.93 4.65 18.04
C GLN A 382 12.24 4.40 18.79
N ASP A 383 12.46 5.21 19.82
CA ASP A 383 13.47 4.95 20.85
C ASP A 383 12.99 3.82 21.77
N PRO A 384 13.70 2.68 21.90
CA PRO A 384 13.30 1.59 22.79
C PRO A 384 13.26 1.97 24.28
N ASP A 385 13.95 3.04 24.69
CA ASP A 385 13.96 3.50 26.09
C ASP A 385 12.77 4.40 26.43
N ASP A 386 12.18 5.09 25.45
CA ASP A 386 10.97 5.90 25.60
C ASP A 386 10.07 5.84 24.34
N PRO A 387 9.54 4.67 23.96
CA PRO A 387 8.83 4.51 22.69
C PRO A 387 7.41 5.09 22.76
N GLY A 388 6.95 5.69 21.67
CA GLY A 388 5.55 6.07 21.52
C GLY A 388 4.61 4.87 21.32
N VAL A 389 3.31 5.15 21.17
CA VAL A 389 2.24 4.14 21.09
C VAL A 389 1.59 4.15 19.73
N LEU A 390 1.40 2.96 19.14
CA LEU A 390 0.66 2.80 17.90
C LEU A 390 -0.82 2.54 18.18
N VAL A 391 -1.69 3.43 17.69
CA VAL A 391 -3.14 3.20 17.56
C VAL A 391 -3.40 2.74 16.13
N LEU A 392 -3.90 1.52 15.97
CA LEU A 392 -3.97 0.85 14.67
C LEU A 392 -5.39 0.38 14.37
N SER A 393 -5.89 0.68 13.17
CA SER A 393 -7.15 0.11 12.70
C SER A 393 -7.06 -1.40 12.60
N ARG A 394 -8.07 -2.10 13.13
CA ARG A 394 -8.26 -3.54 12.93
C ARG A 394 -8.48 -3.94 11.46
N PHE A 395 -8.70 -2.99 10.56
CA PHE A 395 -8.93 -3.20 9.14
C PHE A 395 -7.68 -2.97 8.26
N ALA A 396 -6.53 -2.68 8.87
CA ALA A 396 -5.23 -2.74 8.20
C ALA A 396 -4.65 -4.16 8.28
N GLY A 397 -4.08 -4.68 7.19
CA GLY A 397 -3.42 -6.00 7.21
C GLY A 397 -2.33 -6.13 8.27
N ALA A 398 -1.62 -5.04 8.61
CA ALA A 398 -0.63 -5.02 9.69
C ALA A 398 -1.22 -5.40 11.05
N ALA A 399 -2.54 -5.27 11.27
CA ALA A 399 -3.18 -5.67 12.52
C ALA A 399 -3.17 -7.20 12.73
N GLU A 400 -2.92 -8.01 11.70
CA GLU A 400 -2.67 -9.46 11.88
C GLU A 400 -1.33 -9.71 12.59
N GLN A 401 -0.32 -8.88 12.33
CA GLN A 401 1.01 -9.00 12.94
C GLN A 401 1.20 -8.13 14.19
N LEU A 402 0.61 -6.94 14.25
CA LEU A 402 0.87 -5.92 15.27
C LEU A 402 -0.14 -5.95 16.43
N LYS A 403 -0.32 -7.10 17.08
CA LYS A 403 -1.35 -7.33 18.11
C LYS A 403 -1.22 -6.48 19.37
N GLU A 404 -0.03 -6.00 19.71
CA GLU A 404 0.22 -5.15 20.88
C GLU A 404 -0.04 -3.67 20.63
N ALA A 405 -0.37 -3.27 19.40
CA ALA A 405 -0.94 -1.96 19.13
C ALA A 405 -2.29 -1.80 19.84
N LEU A 406 -2.73 -0.57 20.06
CA LEU A 406 -4.12 -0.31 20.48
C LEU A 406 -5.02 -0.44 19.25
N LEU A 407 -5.60 -1.63 19.08
CA LEU A 407 -6.46 -1.92 17.94
C LEU A 407 -7.82 -1.21 18.08
N VAL A 408 -8.19 -0.44 17.06
CA VAL A 408 -9.44 0.33 17.03
C VAL A 408 -10.32 -0.06 15.85
N ASN A 409 -11.62 0.12 16.03
CA ASN A 409 -12.56 0.22 14.92
C ASN A 409 -12.70 1.71 14.55
N PRO A 410 -12.17 2.19 13.40
CA PRO A 410 -12.25 3.59 13.01
C PRO A 410 -13.67 4.11 12.78
N TYR A 411 -14.68 3.23 12.66
CA TYR A 411 -16.09 3.63 12.62
C TYR A 411 -16.64 4.01 14.00
N ASP A 412 -15.96 3.61 15.08
CA ASP A 412 -16.28 4.00 16.45
C ASP A 412 -15.39 5.15 16.88
N THR A 413 -15.86 6.37 16.60
CA THR A 413 -15.16 7.63 16.92
C THR A 413 -14.83 7.73 18.41
N ARG A 414 -15.76 7.32 19.28
CA ARG A 414 -15.61 7.46 20.74
C ARG A 414 -14.63 6.44 21.29
N ALA A 415 -14.72 5.17 20.89
CA ALA A 415 -13.73 4.16 21.27
C ALA A 415 -12.34 4.51 20.73
N THR A 416 -12.25 5.08 19.53
CA THR A 416 -10.98 5.58 19.00
C THR A 416 -10.42 6.71 19.85
N ALA A 417 -11.24 7.69 20.26
CA ALA A 417 -10.83 8.74 21.19
C ALA A 417 -10.34 8.18 22.54
N GLN A 418 -11.03 7.18 23.09
CA GLN A 418 -10.61 6.48 24.31
C GLN A 418 -9.26 5.77 24.15
N ALA A 419 -9.02 5.12 23.01
CA ALA A 419 -7.73 4.50 22.73
C ALA A 419 -6.61 5.55 22.60
N ILE A 420 -6.89 6.72 22.03
CA ILE A 420 -5.94 7.83 21.98
C ILE A 420 -5.64 8.34 23.40
N GLN A 421 -6.66 8.51 24.24
CA GLN A 421 -6.49 8.90 25.63
C GLN A 421 -5.62 7.90 26.40
N GLN A 422 -5.89 6.60 26.23
CA GLN A 422 -5.06 5.53 26.79
C GLN A 422 -3.61 5.62 26.30
N ALA A 423 -3.40 5.83 25.00
CA ALA A 423 -2.06 5.96 24.42
C ALA A 423 -1.26 7.12 25.02
N LEU A 424 -1.91 8.28 25.20
CA LEU A 424 -1.27 9.48 25.75
C LEU A 424 -0.80 9.28 27.20
N HIS A 425 -1.57 8.53 27.99
CA HIS A 425 -1.33 8.29 29.42
C HIS A 425 -0.65 6.94 29.72
N MET A 426 -0.26 6.20 28.69
CA MET A 426 0.30 4.85 28.86
C MET A 426 1.63 4.90 29.64
N PRO A 427 1.76 4.15 30.76
CA PRO A 427 2.99 4.09 31.53
C PRO A 427 4.17 3.61 30.69
N LEU A 428 5.37 4.13 30.98
CA LEU A 428 6.58 3.81 30.22
C LEU A 428 6.86 2.30 30.15
N SER A 429 6.68 1.56 31.25
CA SER A 429 6.89 0.11 31.28
C SER A 429 5.98 -0.64 30.31
N GLU A 430 4.72 -0.22 30.19
CA GLU A 430 3.77 -0.80 29.24
C GLU A 430 4.15 -0.44 27.80
N ARG A 431 4.51 0.82 27.53
CA ARG A 431 4.96 1.27 26.21
C ARG A 431 6.16 0.47 25.71
N ARG A 432 7.18 0.28 26.55
CA ARG A 432 8.37 -0.52 26.22
C ARG A 432 8.03 -1.97 25.94
N SER A 433 7.19 -2.58 26.79
CA SER A 433 6.75 -3.98 26.61
C SER A 433 5.99 -4.20 25.29
N ARG A 434 5.08 -3.28 24.93
CA ARG A 434 4.36 -3.33 23.65
C ARG A 434 5.30 -3.11 22.47
N HIS A 435 6.11 -2.04 22.51
CA HIS A 435 7.05 -1.71 21.45
C HIS A 435 8.03 -2.85 21.15
N GLN A 436 8.61 -3.46 22.18
CA GLN A 436 9.55 -4.56 22.02
C GLN A 436 8.93 -5.73 21.24
N LYS A 437 7.71 -6.15 21.59
CA LYS A 437 7.00 -7.25 20.89
C LYS A 437 6.64 -6.89 19.45
N LEU A 438 6.24 -5.64 19.21
CA LEU A 438 5.96 -5.16 17.85
C LEU A 438 7.23 -5.13 17.00
N LEU A 439 8.32 -4.61 17.55
CA LEU A 439 9.62 -4.51 16.87
C LEU A 439 10.18 -5.90 16.54
N GLU A 440 10.09 -6.84 17.47
CA GLU A 440 10.52 -8.23 17.26
C GLU A 440 9.79 -8.87 16.06
N ARG A 441 8.47 -8.73 15.96
CA ARG A 441 7.70 -9.30 14.85
C ARG A 441 8.03 -8.65 13.50
N ILE A 442 8.17 -7.32 13.44
CA ILE A 442 8.51 -6.67 12.17
C ILE A 442 9.93 -7.01 11.70
N ARG A 443 10.86 -7.32 12.63
CA ARG A 443 12.20 -7.83 12.29
C ARG A 443 12.16 -9.28 11.80
N GLN A 444 11.30 -10.13 12.37
CA GLN A 444 11.15 -11.53 11.94
C GLN A 444 10.52 -11.66 10.55
N GLN A 445 9.56 -10.78 10.23
CA GLN A 445 8.84 -10.75 8.95
C GLN A 445 9.02 -9.40 8.27
N ASP A 446 10.28 -9.08 7.99
CA ASP A 446 10.69 -7.88 7.29
C ASP A 446 10.47 -8.03 5.76
N VAL A 447 10.93 -7.05 5.00
CA VAL A 447 10.79 -7.06 3.54
C VAL A 447 11.64 -8.14 2.86
N HIS A 448 12.74 -8.55 3.48
CA HIS A 448 13.66 -9.57 2.98
C HIS A 448 13.09 -10.97 3.17
N TRP A 449 12.45 -11.20 4.31
CA TRP A 449 11.63 -12.39 4.56
C TRP A 449 10.51 -12.49 3.52
N TRP A 450 9.74 -11.41 3.32
CA TRP A 450 8.62 -11.39 2.36
C TRP A 450 9.06 -11.79 0.95
N SER A 451 10.13 -11.18 0.44
CA SER A 451 10.62 -11.45 -0.91
C SER A 451 11.22 -12.86 -1.05
N SER A 452 12.01 -13.29 -0.08
CA SER A 452 12.65 -14.62 -0.10
C SER A 452 11.61 -15.72 -0.01
N GLU A 453 10.62 -15.58 0.88
CA GLU A 453 9.59 -16.58 1.11
C GLU A 453 8.64 -16.71 -0.08
N TYR A 454 8.24 -15.57 -0.67
CA TYR A 454 7.43 -15.57 -1.88
C TYR A 454 8.16 -16.23 -3.06
N LEU A 455 9.41 -15.85 -3.30
CA LEU A 455 10.20 -16.41 -4.42
C LEU A 455 10.50 -17.89 -4.21
N ARG A 456 10.75 -18.33 -2.97
CA ARG A 456 10.88 -19.75 -2.63
C ARG A 456 9.60 -20.51 -2.99
N ALA A 457 8.44 -20.02 -2.54
CA ALA A 457 7.15 -20.63 -2.85
C ALA A 457 6.85 -20.67 -4.36
N LEU A 458 7.23 -19.63 -5.11
CA LEU A 458 7.08 -19.59 -6.57
C LEU A 458 7.99 -20.60 -7.26
N MET A 459 9.20 -20.83 -6.75
CA MET A 459 10.12 -21.80 -7.34
C MET A 459 9.73 -23.26 -7.07
N GLU A 460 8.93 -23.50 -6.05
CA GLU A 460 8.36 -24.80 -5.69
C GLU A 460 7.09 -25.14 -6.49
N THR A 461 6.54 -24.22 -7.29
CA THR A 461 5.40 -24.55 -8.15
C THR A 461 5.82 -25.54 -9.24
N GLU A 462 4.99 -26.57 -9.40
CA GLU A 462 5.04 -27.45 -10.56
C GLU A 462 4.67 -26.60 -11.78
N GLY A 463 5.53 -26.53 -12.80
CA GLY A 463 5.25 -25.74 -14.00
C GLY A 463 3.94 -26.22 -14.64
N GLY A 464 2.97 -25.33 -14.74
CA GLY A 464 1.61 -25.63 -15.22
C GLY A 464 1.44 -25.65 -16.73
#